data_AF-A0A5P0ZSW4-F1
#
_entry.id   AF-A0A5P0ZSW4-F1
#
_cell.length_a   1.000
_cell.length_b   1.000
_cell.length_c   1.000
_cell.angle_alpha   90.00
_cell.angle_beta   90.00
_cell.angle_gamma   90.00
#
_symmetry.space_group_name_H-M   'P 1'
#
loop_
_entity.id
_entity.type
_entity.pdbx_description
1 polymer ?
#
loop_
_entity_poly.entity_id
_entity_poly.type
_entity_poly.pdbx_seq_one_letter_code
_entity_poly.pdbx_strand_id
1 'polypeptide(L)'
;MLTTVYLIFMSLLAGILTGIIGMASLTLYPVLLSIGVPPISANATITVATVGAGVGTIASSLKELRNHWKMAIIVASLSTTGSVLGALILIHSSNSGFKKIVPLFILLAGIMLLWPSASKNDTKKGSTVITFIKWLSVILIGLYNGYFGAASGLLMIAVLSKLIGGKYITYNAIRNFS
;
A
#
# COMPACT_ATOMS: atom_id res chain seq x y z
N MET A 1 23.84 13.78 -16.14
CA MET A 1 24.37 12.43 -15.84
C MET A 1 24.17 12.04 -14.37
N LEU A 2 24.62 12.83 -13.38
CA LEU A 2 24.48 12.49 -11.95
C LEU A 2 23.01 12.26 -11.50
N THR A 3 22.09 13.13 -11.91
CA THR A 3 20.65 13.01 -11.60
C THR A 3 20.03 11.73 -12.16
N THR A 4 20.43 11.33 -13.37
CA THR A 4 19.91 10.12 -14.02
C THR A 4 20.36 8.86 -13.30
N VAL A 5 21.64 8.78 -12.91
CA VAL A 5 22.19 7.66 -12.14
C VAL A 5 21.52 7.56 -10.77
N TYR A 6 21.32 8.71 -10.10
CA TYR A 6 20.60 8.80 -8.83
C TYR A 6 19.17 8.28 -8.94
N LEU A 7 18.43 8.68 -9.97
CA LEU A 7 17.06 8.22 -10.20
C LEU A 7 17.00 6.73 -10.48
N ILE A 8 17.89 6.19 -11.33
CA ILE A 8 17.95 4.75 -11.62
C ILE A 8 18.17 3.95 -10.32
N PHE A 9 19.11 4.37 -9.49
CA PHE A 9 19.40 3.69 -8.23
C PHE A 9 18.21 3.73 -7.26
N MET A 10 17.59 4.90 -7.08
CA MET A 10 16.42 5.05 -6.21
C MET A 10 15.20 4.29 -6.74
N SER A 11 15.00 4.21 -8.05
CA SER A 11 13.94 3.41 -8.67
C SER A 11 14.15 1.91 -8.46
N LEU A 12 15.39 1.41 -8.54
CA LEU A 12 15.71 0.02 -8.23
C LEU A 12 15.40 -0.30 -6.77
N LEU A 13 15.84 0.54 -5.84
CA LEU A 13 15.52 0.41 -4.41
C LEU A 13 14.00 0.42 -4.16
N ALA A 14 13.28 1.35 -4.78
CA ALA A 14 11.84 1.42 -4.68
C ALA A 14 11.14 0.16 -5.22
N GLY A 15 11.63 -0.42 -6.31
CA GLY A 15 11.13 -1.69 -6.86
C GLY A 15 11.29 -2.84 -5.87
N ILE A 16 12.47 -2.99 -5.26
CA ILE A 16 12.72 -4.00 -4.21
C ILE A 16 11.75 -3.78 -3.03
N LEU A 17 11.64 -2.55 -2.54
CA LEU A 17 10.77 -2.20 -1.42
C LEU A 17 9.27 -2.41 -1.72
N THR A 18 8.86 -2.32 -2.99
CA THR A 18 7.50 -2.60 -3.42
C THR A 18 7.14 -4.06 -3.20
N GLY A 19 8.03 -4.98 -3.55
CA GLY A 19 7.80 -6.43 -3.40
C GLY A 19 7.83 -6.90 -1.95
N ILE A 20 8.72 -6.32 -1.13
CA ILE A 20 8.82 -6.70 0.29
C ILE A 20 7.66 -6.08 1.07
N ILE A 21 7.57 -4.74 1.12
CA ILE A 21 6.74 -4.06 2.13
C ILE A 21 5.69 -3.11 1.50
N GLY A 22 5.82 -2.81 0.20
CA GLY A 22 4.96 -1.84 -0.48
C GLY A 22 5.27 -0.39 -0.09
N MET A 23 6.55 -0.05 0.07
CA MET A 23 7.02 1.27 0.52
C MET A 23 7.59 2.18 -0.59
N ALA A 24 7.38 1.88 -1.87
CA ALA A 24 7.96 2.66 -2.97
C ALA A 24 7.71 4.17 -2.85
N SER A 25 6.49 4.59 -2.51
CA SER A 25 6.17 6.01 -2.42
C SER A 25 6.92 6.73 -1.29
N LEU A 26 7.24 6.07 -0.17
CA LEU A 26 8.05 6.68 0.88
C LEU A 26 9.48 6.98 0.41
N THR A 27 10.00 6.17 -0.51
CA THR A 27 11.34 6.39 -1.08
C THR A 27 11.36 7.37 -2.24
N LEU A 28 10.43 7.25 -3.19
CA LEU A 28 10.45 8.04 -4.42
C LEU A 28 9.86 9.44 -4.24
N TYR A 29 8.97 9.65 -3.27
CA TYR A 29 8.31 10.94 -3.11
C TYR A 29 9.28 12.06 -2.68
N PRO A 30 10.14 11.89 -1.66
CA PRO A 30 11.17 12.89 -1.33
C PRO A 30 12.17 13.13 -2.47
N VAL A 31 12.49 12.07 -3.23
CA VAL A 31 13.40 12.11 -4.38
C VAL A 31 12.83 12.98 -5.50
N LEU A 32 11.55 12.83 -5.83
CA LEU A 32 10.91 13.62 -6.88
C LEU A 32 10.67 15.08 -6.45
N LEU A 33 10.33 15.29 -5.17
CA LEU A 33 10.20 16.64 -4.63
C LEU A 33 11.53 17.40 -4.58
N SER A 34 12.64 16.72 -4.30
CA SER A 34 13.97 17.37 -4.21
C SER A 34 14.48 17.88 -5.55
N ILE A 35 14.02 17.27 -6.66
CA ILE A 35 14.32 17.72 -8.02
C ILE A 35 13.23 18.67 -8.59
N GLY A 36 12.28 19.11 -7.76
CA GLY A 36 11.30 20.14 -8.11
C GLY A 36 10.01 19.65 -8.78
N VAL A 37 9.73 18.34 -8.80
CA VAL A 37 8.48 17.81 -9.37
C VAL A 37 7.29 18.23 -8.49
N PRO A 38 6.19 18.75 -9.06
CA PRO A 38 4.98 19.05 -8.30
C PRO A 38 4.40 17.82 -7.57
N PRO A 39 3.85 17.96 -6.36
CA PRO A 39 3.35 16.84 -5.53
C PRO A 39 2.41 15.86 -6.25
N ILE A 40 1.40 16.37 -6.97
CA ILE A 40 0.44 15.51 -7.68
C ILE A 40 1.12 14.76 -8.83
N SER A 41 1.98 15.43 -9.60
CA SER A 41 2.74 14.81 -10.70
C SER A 41 3.74 13.76 -10.17
N ALA A 42 4.38 14.04 -9.04
CA ALA A 42 5.27 13.10 -8.37
C ALA A 42 4.50 11.85 -7.92
N ASN A 43 3.34 12.02 -7.29
CA ASN A 43 2.50 10.91 -6.87
C ASN A 43 2.03 10.06 -8.07
N ALA A 44 1.51 10.70 -9.12
CA ALA A 44 1.08 10.00 -10.34
C ALA A 44 2.21 9.19 -10.98
N THR A 45 3.42 9.76 -11.03
CA THR A 45 4.61 9.08 -11.56
C THR A 45 4.94 7.82 -10.76
N ILE A 46 4.89 7.91 -9.42
CA ILE A 46 5.13 6.78 -8.53
C ILE A 46 4.06 5.71 -8.70
N THR A 47 2.79 6.09 -8.81
CA THR A 47 1.69 5.16 -9.03
C THR A 47 1.91 4.35 -10.31
N VAL A 48 2.24 5.01 -11.42
CA VAL A 48 2.54 4.33 -12.70
C VAL A 48 3.74 3.40 -12.57
N ALA A 49 4.83 3.85 -11.92
CA ALA A 49 6.00 3.01 -11.67
C ALA A 49 5.65 1.77 -10.83
N THR A 50 4.76 1.91 -9.85
CA THR A 50 4.32 0.82 -8.97
C THR A 50 3.45 -0.19 -9.72
N VAL A 51 2.61 0.24 -10.65
CA VAL A 51 1.85 -0.68 -11.53
C VAL A 51 2.81 -1.54 -12.35
N GLY A 52 3.86 -0.93 -12.92
CA GLY A 52 4.90 -1.66 -13.65
C GLY A 52 5.64 -2.67 -12.76
N ALA A 53 6.04 -2.26 -11.56
CA ALA A 53 6.64 -3.16 -10.57
C ALA A 53 5.68 -4.28 -10.12
N GLY A 54 4.37 -4.00 -10.10
CA GLY A 54 3.30 -4.93 -9.75
C GLY A 54 3.31 -6.22 -10.57
N VAL A 55 3.65 -6.14 -11.86
CA VAL A 55 3.76 -7.33 -12.72
C VAL A 55 4.80 -8.32 -12.16
N GLY A 56 5.96 -7.83 -11.75
CA GLY A 56 7.02 -8.64 -11.17
C GLY A 56 6.64 -9.21 -9.81
N THR A 57 5.99 -8.41 -8.95
CA THR A 57 5.58 -8.86 -7.61
C THR A 57 4.44 -9.86 -7.65
N ILE A 58 3.52 -9.75 -8.61
CA ILE A 58 2.47 -10.75 -8.85
C ILE A 58 3.11 -12.05 -9.32
N ALA A 59 3.97 -12.00 -10.34
CA ALA A 59 4.64 -13.18 -10.88
C ALA A 59 5.42 -13.94 -9.81
N SER A 60 6.13 -13.23 -8.92
CA SER A 60 6.87 -13.85 -7.81
C SER A 60 5.97 -14.42 -6.71
N SER A 61 4.70 -14.04 -6.65
CA SER A 61 3.74 -14.41 -5.58
C SER A 61 2.76 -15.51 -5.99
N LEU A 62 2.79 -15.97 -7.24
CA LEU A 62 1.82 -16.93 -7.79
C LEU A 62 1.82 -18.28 -7.06
N LYS A 63 2.98 -18.74 -6.58
CA LYS A 63 3.10 -20.04 -5.87
C LYS A 63 2.39 -19.98 -4.52
N GLU A 64 2.51 -18.86 -3.83
CA GLU A 64 1.95 -18.57 -2.51
C GLU A 64 0.44 -18.31 -2.57
N LEU A 65 -0.06 -17.85 -3.72
CA LEU A 65 -1.48 -17.59 -4.00
C LEU A 65 -2.32 -18.85 -4.29
N ARG A 66 -1.72 -20.00 -4.60
CA ARG A 66 -2.42 -21.23 -5.07
C ARG A 66 -3.66 -21.61 -4.25
N ASN A 67 -3.61 -21.45 -2.92
CA ASN A 67 -4.70 -21.81 -2.02
C ASN A 67 -5.52 -20.60 -1.52
N HIS A 68 -5.21 -19.40 -1.99
CA HIS A 68 -5.79 -18.15 -1.48
C HIS A 68 -6.38 -17.26 -2.57
N TRP A 69 -6.55 -17.75 -3.81
CA TRP A 69 -7.10 -17.00 -4.94
C TRP A 69 -8.43 -16.32 -4.63
N LYS A 70 -9.36 -17.01 -3.97
CA LYS A 70 -10.66 -16.41 -3.58
C LYS A 70 -10.46 -15.19 -2.69
N MET A 71 -9.59 -15.29 -1.68
CA MET A 71 -9.29 -14.18 -0.78
C MET A 71 -8.56 -13.05 -1.52
N ALA A 72 -7.62 -13.41 -2.40
CA ALA A 72 -6.87 -12.46 -3.21
C ALA A 72 -7.79 -11.63 -4.11
N ILE A 73 -8.73 -12.26 -4.80
CA ILE A 73 -9.71 -11.59 -5.67
C ILE A 73 -10.63 -10.66 -4.85
N ILE A 74 -11.08 -11.08 -3.67
CA ILE A 74 -11.93 -10.23 -2.81
C ILE A 74 -11.15 -9.00 -2.35
N VAL A 75 -9.94 -9.18 -1.83
CA VAL A 75 -9.09 -8.08 -1.36
C VAL A 75 -8.73 -7.14 -2.51
N ALA A 76 -8.35 -7.69 -3.67
CA ALA A 76 -8.08 -6.91 -4.88
C ALA A 76 -9.30 -6.10 -5.31
N SER A 77 -10.49 -6.70 -5.33
CA SER A 77 -11.72 -5.99 -5.72
C SER A 77 -12.04 -4.84 -4.76
N LEU A 78 -11.99 -5.10 -3.45
CA LEU A 78 -12.31 -4.09 -2.43
C LEU A 78 -11.28 -2.95 -2.35
N SER A 79 -10.00 -3.28 -2.48
CA SER A 79 -8.93 -2.28 -2.48
C SER A 79 -8.89 -1.50 -3.78
N THR A 80 -9.21 -2.12 -4.92
CA THR A 80 -9.32 -1.44 -6.21
C THR A 80 -10.49 -0.44 -6.21
N THR A 81 -11.66 -0.82 -5.70
CA THR A 81 -12.79 0.12 -5.61
C THR A 81 -12.46 1.31 -4.72
N GLY A 82 -11.82 1.07 -3.57
CA GLY A 82 -11.25 2.12 -2.74
C GLY A 82 -10.27 3.00 -3.53
N SER A 83 -9.29 2.38 -4.21
CA SER A 83 -8.22 3.09 -4.94
C SER A 83 -8.76 3.96 -6.05
N VAL A 84 -9.77 3.52 -6.79
CA VAL A 84 -10.44 4.35 -7.80
C VAL A 84 -11.04 5.60 -7.17
N LEU A 85 -11.76 5.46 -6.05
CA LEU A 85 -12.30 6.62 -5.32
C LEU A 85 -11.19 7.55 -4.82
N GLY A 86 -10.12 6.99 -4.26
CA GLY A 86 -8.96 7.75 -3.80
C GLY A 86 -8.29 8.55 -4.92
N ALA A 87 -8.10 7.94 -6.08
CA ALA A 87 -7.52 8.59 -7.26
C ALA A 87 -8.43 9.71 -7.79
N LEU A 88 -9.75 9.53 -7.77
CA LEU A 88 -10.70 10.59 -8.14
C LEU A 88 -10.60 11.80 -7.19
N ILE A 89 -10.46 11.56 -5.88
CA ILE A 89 -10.26 12.63 -4.89
C ILE A 89 -8.91 13.33 -5.10
N LEU A 90 -7.87 12.59 -5.47
CA LEU A 90 -6.54 13.15 -5.76
C LEU A 90 -6.58 14.11 -6.94
N ILE A 91 -7.26 13.75 -8.03
CA ILE A 91 -7.33 14.58 -9.25
C ILE A 91 -8.03 15.91 -8.98
N HIS A 92 -8.96 15.96 -8.02
CA HIS A 92 -9.66 17.18 -7.61
C HIS A 92 -8.98 17.91 -6.43
N SER A 93 -7.88 17.38 -5.89
CA SER A 93 -7.16 17.99 -4.76
C SER A 93 -6.17 19.06 -5.22
N SER A 94 -6.00 20.10 -4.40
CA SER A 94 -4.96 21.10 -4.65
C SER A 94 -3.58 20.62 -4.18
N ASN A 95 -2.52 20.98 -4.92
CA ASN A 95 -1.13 20.64 -4.56
C ASN A 95 -0.75 21.11 -3.14
N SER A 96 -1.26 22.28 -2.72
CA SER A 96 -0.97 22.86 -1.41
C SER A 96 -1.67 22.12 -0.26
N GLY A 97 -2.91 21.68 -0.46
CA GLY A 97 -3.65 20.86 0.52
C GLY A 97 -3.02 19.48 0.68
N PHE A 98 -2.68 18.83 -0.43
CA PHE A 98 -2.04 17.52 -0.45
C PHE A 98 -0.70 17.51 0.31
N LYS A 99 0.18 18.48 0.03
CA LYS A 99 1.49 18.60 0.67
C LYS A 99 1.42 18.70 2.20
N LYS A 100 0.35 19.29 2.75
CA LYS A 100 0.14 19.42 4.20
C LYS A 100 -0.38 18.13 4.84
N ILE A 101 -1.19 17.36 4.12
CA ILE A 101 -1.83 16.14 4.64
C ILE A 101 -0.88 14.94 4.62
N VAL A 102 0.00 14.86 3.62
CA VAL A 102 0.94 13.75 3.42
C VAL A 102 1.73 13.36 4.69
N PRO A 103 2.39 14.28 5.42
CA PRO A 103 3.15 13.92 6.62
C PRO A 103 2.27 13.31 7.72
N LEU A 104 1.02 13.75 7.83
CA LEU A 104 0.07 13.28 8.85
C LEU A 104 -0.35 11.84 8.57
N PHE A 105 -0.52 11.46 7.30
CA PHE A 105 -0.77 10.06 6.92
C PHE A 105 0.43 9.15 7.20
N ILE A 106 1.65 9.63 6.92
CA ILE A 106 2.88 8.87 7.21
C ILE A 106 3.01 8.65 8.73
N LEU A 107 2.72 9.67 9.54
CA LEU A 107 2.72 9.58 11.00
C LEU A 107 1.68 8.55 11.50
N LEU A 108 0.44 8.62 11.02
CA LEU A 108 -0.62 7.68 11.38
C LEU A 108 -0.26 6.24 11.00
N ALA A 109 0.32 6.04 9.82
CA ALA A 109 0.78 4.71 9.41
C ALA A 109 1.90 4.18 10.32
N GLY A 110 2.85 5.04 10.70
CA GLY A 110 3.90 4.71 11.67
C GLY A 110 3.33 4.32 13.04
N ILE A 111 2.36 5.07 13.56
CA ILE A 111 1.70 4.77 14.84
C ILE A 111 0.95 3.42 14.76
N MET A 112 0.20 3.18 13.69
CA MET A 112 -0.51 1.91 13.50
C MET A 112 0.43 0.70 13.44
N LEU A 113 1.63 0.88 12.87
CA LEU A 113 2.65 -0.17 12.80
C LEU A 113 3.30 -0.46 14.15
N LEU A 114 3.52 0.58 14.96
CA LEU A 114 4.06 0.44 16.30
C LEU A 114 3.02 -0.08 17.29
N TRP A 115 1.74 -0.09 16.92
CA TRP A 115 0.67 -0.61 17.77
C TRP A 115 0.82 -2.13 17.94
N PRO A 116 0.99 -2.64 19.17
CA PRO A 116 1.13 -4.06 19.41
C PRO A 116 -0.07 -4.81 18.84
N SER A 117 0.16 -5.75 17.93
CA SER A 117 -0.91 -6.67 17.54
C SER A 117 -1.28 -7.49 18.77
N ALA A 118 -2.48 -7.24 19.32
CA ALA A 118 -2.98 -7.97 20.48
C ALA A 118 -2.82 -9.48 20.28
N SER A 119 -2.36 -10.13 21.35
CA SER A 119 -1.86 -11.50 21.43
C SER A 119 -2.83 -12.55 20.84
N LYS A 120 -2.25 -13.66 20.37
CA LYS A 120 -2.85 -14.83 19.72
C LYS A 120 -3.89 -15.63 20.54
N ASN A 121 -4.41 -15.10 21.64
CA ASN A 121 -5.22 -15.87 22.60
C ASN A 121 -6.70 -15.50 22.73
N ASP A 122 -7.24 -14.60 21.91
CA ASP A 122 -8.69 -14.38 21.91
C ASP A 122 -9.42 -15.43 21.05
N THR A 123 -9.72 -16.55 21.68
CA THR A 123 -10.68 -17.58 21.24
C THR A 123 -12.14 -17.09 21.24
N LYS A 124 -12.38 -15.80 21.45
CA LYS A 124 -13.71 -15.21 21.30
C LYS A 124 -14.04 -15.17 19.82
N LYS A 125 -15.08 -15.92 19.40
CA LYS A 125 -15.76 -15.76 18.11
C LYS A 125 -15.80 -14.26 17.77
N GLY A 126 -14.99 -13.85 16.80
CA GLY A 126 -14.88 -12.43 16.44
C GLY A 126 -16.27 -11.90 16.16
N SER A 127 -16.68 -10.85 16.88
CA SER A 127 -18.01 -10.29 16.64
C SER A 127 -18.12 -9.87 15.18
N THR A 128 -19.32 -10.00 14.60
CA THR A 128 -19.60 -9.58 13.22
C THR A 128 -19.09 -8.15 12.95
N VAL A 129 -19.13 -7.29 13.97
CA VAL A 129 -18.62 -5.91 13.93
C VAL A 129 -17.10 -5.86 13.71
N ILE A 130 -16.31 -6.70 14.39
CA ILE A 130 -14.85 -6.71 14.22
C ILE A 130 -14.47 -7.17 12.81
N THR A 131 -15.16 -8.18 12.29
CA THR A 131 -14.95 -8.66 10.91
C THR A 131 -15.33 -7.60 9.89
N PHE A 132 -16.45 -6.90 10.10
CA PHE A 132 -16.87 -5.79 9.25
C PHE A 132 -15.84 -4.65 9.24
N ILE A 133 -15.33 -4.25 10.41
CA ILE A 133 -14.29 -3.21 10.53
C ILE A 133 -13.03 -3.59 9.75
N LYS A 134 -12.59 -4.86 9.82
CA LYS A 134 -11.41 -5.31 9.07
C LYS A 134 -11.61 -5.21 7.55
N TRP A 135 -12.78 -5.61 7.04
CA TRP A 135 -13.08 -5.48 5.60
C TRP A 135 -13.26 -4.03 5.16
N LEU A 136 -13.89 -3.19 5.99
CA LEU A 136 -13.96 -1.76 5.76
C LEU A 136 -12.56 -1.13 5.71
N SER A 137 -11.64 -1.60 6.55
CA SER A 137 -10.24 -1.16 6.53
C SER A 137 -9.55 -1.46 5.20
N VAL A 138 -9.85 -2.59 4.54
CA VAL A 138 -9.30 -2.91 3.20
C VAL A 138 -9.71 -1.86 2.18
N ILE A 139 -10.99 -1.45 2.18
CA ILE A 139 -11.50 -0.41 1.27
C ILE A 139 -10.86 0.94 1.59
N LEU A 140 -10.77 1.31 2.87
CA LEU A 140 -10.16 2.58 3.30
C LEU A 140 -8.66 2.64 2.97
N ILE A 141 -7.95 1.53 3.13
CA ILE A 141 -6.54 1.42 2.71
C ILE A 141 -6.44 1.52 1.20
N GLY A 142 -7.37 0.92 0.44
CA GLY A 142 -7.48 1.13 -1.00
C GLY A 142 -7.66 2.61 -1.36
N LEU A 143 -8.59 3.30 -0.72
CA LEU A 143 -8.81 4.73 -0.91
C LEU A 143 -7.55 5.55 -0.62
N TYR A 144 -6.89 5.26 0.49
CA TYR A 144 -5.60 5.84 0.82
C TYR A 144 -4.53 5.51 -0.24
N ASN A 145 -4.52 4.29 -0.77
CA ASN A 145 -3.60 3.84 -1.81
C ASN A 145 -3.75 4.63 -3.10
N GLY A 146 -4.99 4.81 -3.56
CA GLY A 146 -5.29 5.61 -4.75
C GLY A 146 -5.03 7.11 -4.56
N TYR A 147 -5.19 7.62 -3.35
CA TYR A 147 -4.95 9.04 -3.05
C TYR A 147 -3.45 9.37 -2.93
N PHE A 148 -2.69 8.59 -2.15
CA PHE A 148 -1.26 8.84 -1.91
C PHE A 148 -0.39 7.58 -1.88
N GLY A 149 -0.88 6.47 -1.31
CA GLY A 149 -0.19 5.19 -1.38
C GLY A 149 1.10 5.03 -0.57
N ALA A 150 1.55 6.05 0.16
CA ALA A 150 2.76 5.89 0.98
C ALA A 150 2.53 4.92 2.14
N ALA A 151 3.33 3.85 2.21
CA ALA A 151 3.18 2.77 3.19
C ALA A 151 1.79 2.09 3.20
N SER A 152 0.99 2.23 2.13
CA SER A 152 -0.29 1.51 2.01
C SER A 152 -0.09 -0.01 2.08
N GLY A 153 1.03 -0.52 1.55
CA GLY A 153 1.36 -1.93 1.60
C GLY A 153 1.57 -2.46 3.02
N LEU A 154 2.17 -1.67 3.91
CA LEU A 154 2.30 -2.00 5.34
C LEU A 154 0.96 -2.04 6.05
N LEU A 155 0.11 -1.05 5.79
CA LEU A 155 -1.24 -1.02 6.33
C LEU A 155 -2.03 -2.24 5.89
N MET A 156 -1.93 -2.60 4.60
CA MET A 156 -2.57 -3.79 4.05
C MET A 156 -2.03 -5.07 4.70
N ILE A 157 -0.71 -5.21 4.85
CA ILE A 157 -0.09 -6.33 5.58
C ILE A 157 -0.61 -6.42 7.02
N ALA A 158 -0.70 -5.30 7.73
CA ALA A 158 -1.18 -5.27 9.11
C ALA A 158 -2.64 -5.76 9.21
N VAL A 159 -3.52 -5.31 8.31
CA VAL A 159 -4.92 -5.76 8.26
C VAL A 159 -5.04 -7.22 7.82
N LEU A 160 -4.33 -7.63 6.77
CA LEU A 160 -4.36 -8.99 6.24
C LEU A 160 -3.80 -10.02 7.24
N SER A 161 -2.77 -9.66 8.01
CA SER A 161 -2.24 -10.52 9.08
C SER A 161 -3.31 -10.86 10.12
N LYS A 162 -4.26 -9.95 10.37
CA LYS A 162 -5.39 -10.14 11.29
C LYS A 162 -6.63 -10.76 10.63
N LEU A 163 -6.78 -10.66 9.32
CA LEU A 163 -7.90 -11.25 8.56
C LEU A 163 -7.66 -12.72 8.24
N ILE A 164 -6.46 -13.05 7.77
CA ILE A 164 -6.11 -14.37 7.24
C ILE A 164 -5.33 -15.17 8.28
N GLY A 165 -4.48 -14.49 9.06
CA GLY A 165 -3.50 -15.17 9.91
C GLY A 165 -2.44 -15.92 9.08
N GLY A 166 -1.64 -16.75 9.76
CA GLY A 166 -0.64 -17.58 9.09
C GLY A 166 0.69 -16.88 8.81
N LYS A 167 1.38 -17.32 7.75
CA LYS A 167 2.75 -16.89 7.41
C LYS A 167 2.75 -15.57 6.65
N TYR A 168 3.78 -14.75 6.89
CA TYR A 168 3.98 -13.48 6.20
C TYR A 168 3.90 -13.55 4.69
N ILE A 169 4.49 -14.59 4.12
CA ILE A 169 4.55 -14.78 2.67
C ILE A 169 3.15 -14.90 2.03
N THR A 170 2.17 -15.44 2.77
CA THR A 170 0.81 -15.65 2.27
C THR A 170 0.04 -14.34 2.15
N TYR A 171 0.01 -13.53 3.21
CA TYR A 171 -0.68 -12.25 3.17
C TYR A 171 0.08 -11.19 2.37
N ASN A 172 1.42 -11.27 2.29
CA ASN A 172 2.18 -10.42 1.36
C ASN A 172 1.87 -10.78 -0.11
N ALA A 173 1.70 -12.07 -0.43
CA ALA A 173 1.31 -12.49 -1.77
C ALA A 173 -0.08 -11.98 -2.17
N ILE A 174 -1.04 -11.99 -1.24
CA ILE A 174 -2.38 -11.43 -1.46
C ILE A 174 -2.32 -9.91 -1.64
N ARG A 175 -1.51 -9.20 -0.85
CA ARG A 175 -1.25 -7.77 -1.05
C ARG A 175 -0.63 -7.49 -2.42
N ASN A 176 0.37 -8.27 -2.83
CA ASN A 176 1.03 -8.06 -4.12
C ASN A 176 0.07 -8.21 -5.31
N PHE A 177 -0.99 -9.01 -5.14
CA PHE A 177 -2.03 -9.20 -6.14
C PHE A 177 -3.11 -8.10 -6.12
N SER A 178 -3.36 -7.47 -4.98
CA SER A 178 -4.42 -6.47 -4.76
C SER A 178 -3.99 -5.06 -5.10
#